data_AF-A0AAD2F7M2-F1
#
_entry.id   AF-A0AAD2F7M2-F1
#
_cell.length_a   1.000
_cell.length_b   1.000
_cell.length_c   1.000
_cell.angle_alpha   90.00
_cell.angle_beta   90.00
_cell.angle_gamma   90.00
#
_symmetry.space_group_name_H-M   'P 1'
#
loop_
_entity.id
_entity.type
_entity.pdbx_description
1 polymer ?
#
loop_
_entity_poly.entity_id
_entity_poly.type
_entity_poly.pdbx_seq_one_letter_code
_entity_poly.pdbx_strand_id
1 'polypeptide(L)'
;MSTKATIAHRPSEGDEPAWHLYEEVFEVGVVYLELCGVSAVLSTRERGGADVVLRLPIETAKQLGLHTVVSPERWARACDSKK
;
A
#
# COMPACT_ATOMS: atom_id res chain seq x y z
N MET A 1 -4.76 22.40 -12.10
CA MET A 1 -5.14 22.26 -10.69
C MET A 1 -5.19 20.77 -10.40
N SER A 2 -4.56 20.30 -9.31
CA SER A 2 -4.70 18.91 -8.86
C SER A 2 -6.00 18.77 -8.08
N THR A 3 -6.78 17.72 -8.34
CA THR A 3 -8.00 17.38 -7.59
C THR A 3 -7.74 16.48 -6.38
N LYS A 4 -6.48 16.05 -6.20
CA LYS A 4 -6.04 15.22 -5.07
C LYS A 4 -5.88 16.05 -3.80
N ALA A 5 -6.62 15.71 -2.75
CA ALA A 5 -6.42 16.19 -1.39
C ALA A 5 -5.56 15.18 -0.61
N THR A 6 -4.30 15.52 -0.35
CA THR A 6 -3.36 14.63 0.34
C THR A 6 -3.76 14.40 1.80
N ILE A 7 -3.90 13.13 2.19
CA ILE A 7 -4.07 12.71 3.60
C ILE A 7 -2.69 12.45 4.22
N ALA A 8 -1.87 11.62 3.56
CA ALA A 8 -0.54 11.27 4.01
C ALA A 8 0.30 10.85 2.80
N HIS A 9 1.61 11.04 2.83
CA HIS A 9 2.48 10.53 1.79
C HIS A 9 3.88 10.29 2.34
N ARG A 10 4.61 9.40 1.69
CA ARG A 10 6.04 9.25 1.84
C ARG A 10 6.68 9.42 0.46
N PRO A 11 7.50 10.45 0.24
CA PRO A 11 8.23 10.59 -1.01
C PRO A 11 9.25 9.45 -1.16
N SER A 12 9.73 9.23 -2.39
CA SER A 12 10.85 8.31 -2.60
C SER A 12 12.13 8.95 -2.04
N GLU A 13 12.90 8.17 -1.29
CA GLU A 13 14.28 8.48 -0.95
C GLU A 13 15.18 7.47 -1.68
N GLY A 14 15.73 7.89 -2.83
CA GLY A 14 16.54 7.03 -3.69
C GLY A 14 15.72 5.91 -4.35
N ASP A 15 16.11 4.66 -4.10
CA ASP A 15 15.46 3.46 -4.64
C ASP A 15 14.36 2.90 -3.73
N GLU A 16 14.02 3.60 -2.64
CA GLU A 16 12.96 3.17 -1.74
C GLU A 16 11.56 3.36 -2.34
N PRO A 17 10.61 2.45 -2.09
CA PRO A 17 9.23 2.64 -2.51
C PRO A 17 8.59 3.88 -1.87
N ALA A 18 7.83 4.61 -2.68
CA ALA A 18 7.05 5.77 -2.26
C ALA A 18 5.56 5.44 -2.21
N TRP A 19 4.80 6.21 -1.45
CA TRP A 19 3.34 6.06 -1.41
C TRP A 19 2.63 7.38 -1.14
N HIS A 20 1.40 7.49 -1.62
CA HIS A 20 0.54 8.66 -1.46
C HIS A 20 -0.89 8.21 -1.16
N LEU A 21 -1.37 8.57 0.02
CA LEU A 21 -2.75 8.40 0.46
C LEU A 21 -3.49 9.73 0.29
N TYR A 22 -4.58 9.74 -0.49
CA TYR A 22 -5.32 10.96 -0.81
C TYR A 22 -6.80 10.71 -1.06
N GLU A 23 -7.58 11.78 -1.08
CA GLU A 23 -8.97 11.81 -1.53
C GLU A 23 -9.07 12.56 -2.87
N GLU A 24 -10.03 12.20 -3.70
CA GLU A 24 -10.42 13.04 -4.84
C GLU A 24 -11.56 13.95 -4.40
N VAL A 25 -11.42 15.26 -4.56
CA VAL A 25 -12.39 16.27 -4.05
C VAL A 25 -13.82 16.04 -4.56
N PHE A 26 -13.99 15.34 -5.68
CA PHE A 26 -15.29 15.05 -6.29
C PHE A 26 -15.82 13.63 -6.01
N GLU A 27 -15.07 12.79 -5.28
CA GLU A 27 -15.48 11.42 -4.95
C GLU A 27 -15.58 11.24 -3.42
N VAL A 28 -16.82 11.16 -2.92
CA VAL A 28 -17.09 11.13 -1.48
C VAL A 28 -17.00 9.70 -0.94
N GLY A 29 -16.28 9.52 0.17
CA GLY A 29 -16.19 8.25 0.89
C GLY A 29 -15.16 7.27 0.33
N VAL A 30 -14.27 7.72 -0.55
CA VAL A 30 -13.22 6.90 -1.15
C VAL A 30 -11.85 7.52 -0.85
N VAL A 31 -10.92 6.67 -0.43
CA VAL A 31 -9.50 7.02 -0.28
C VAL A 31 -8.69 6.24 -1.32
N TYR A 32 -7.69 6.90 -1.89
CA TYR A 32 -6.78 6.33 -2.87
C TYR A 32 -5.42 6.12 -2.24
N LEU A 33 -4.88 4.91 -2.41
CA LEU A 33 -3.50 4.60 -2.06
C LEU A 33 -2.72 4.35 -3.35
N GLU A 34 -1.86 5.29 -3.70
CA GLU A 34 -0.90 5.17 -4.80
C GLU A 34 0.43 4.64 -4.25
N LEU A 35 0.98 3.61 -4.89
CA LEU A 35 2.23 2.96 -4.50
C LEU A 35 3.20 2.96 -5.69
N CYS A 36 4.40 3.49 -5.46
CA CYS A 36 5.45 3.58 -6.48
C CYS A 36 6.63 2.68 -6.10
N GLY A 37 7.21 1.98 -7.08
CA GLY A 37 8.37 1.11 -6.84
C GLY A 37 8.02 -0.23 -6.18
N VAL A 38 6.74 -0.64 -6.20
CA VAL A 38 6.29 -1.96 -5.71
C VAL A 38 5.82 -2.83 -6.87
N SER A 39 5.97 -4.15 -6.73
CA SER A 39 5.42 -5.10 -7.70
C SER A 39 3.96 -5.40 -7.37
N ALA A 40 3.10 -5.40 -8.39
CA ALA A 40 1.69 -5.72 -8.29
C ALA A 40 1.32 -6.81 -9.30
N VAL A 41 0.49 -7.76 -8.86
CA VAL A 41 -0.17 -8.74 -9.73
C VAL A 41 -1.66 -8.44 -9.71
N LEU A 42 -2.22 -8.17 -10.89
CA LEU A 42 -3.65 -7.97 -11.10
C LEU A 42 -4.25 -9.25 -11.68
N SER A 43 -5.27 -9.80 -11.03
CA SER A 43 -6.02 -10.96 -11.52
C SER A 43 -7.49 -10.58 -11.65
N THR A 44 -7.99 -10.52 -12.89
CA THR A 44 -9.40 -10.23 -13.16
C THR A 44 -10.26 -11.46 -12.87
N ARG A 45 -11.46 -11.24 -12.34
CA ARG A 45 -12.40 -12.32 -12.02
C ARG A 45 -13.45 -12.45 -13.14
N GLU A 46 -13.85 -13.67 -13.47
CA GLU A 46 -14.83 -13.95 -14.54
C GLU A 46 -16.17 -13.25 -14.33
N ARG A 47 -16.58 -13.03 -13.08
CA ARG A 47 -17.84 -12.35 -12.72
C ARG A 47 -17.70 -10.87 -12.42
N GLY A 48 -16.60 -10.25 -12.87
CA GLY A 48 -16.28 -8.85 -12.60
C GLY A 48 -15.48 -8.64 -11.31
N GLY A 49 -14.76 -7.53 -11.26
CA GLY A 49 -13.79 -7.21 -10.22
C GLY A 49 -12.40 -7.76 -10.49
N ALA A 50 -11.44 -7.37 -9.65
CA ALA A 50 -10.06 -7.82 -9.74
C ALA A 50 -9.45 -8.02 -8.34
N ASP A 51 -8.59 -9.01 -8.24
CA ASP A 51 -7.67 -9.20 -7.12
C ASP A 51 -6.36 -8.48 -7.41
N VAL A 52 -5.86 -7.77 -6.41
CA VAL A 52 -4.55 -7.12 -6.46
C VAL A 52 -3.69 -7.73 -5.37
N VAL A 53 -2.57 -8.33 -5.76
CA VAL A 53 -1.54 -8.82 -4.84
C VAL A 53 -0.34 -7.89 -4.95
N LEU A 54 0.03 -7.26 -3.83
CA LEU A 54 1.15 -6.33 -3.75
C LEU A 54 2.33 -6.99 -3.03
N ARG A 55 3.52 -6.93 -3.64
CA ARG A 55 4.77 -7.31 -2.97
C ARG A 55 5.41 -6.07 -2.35
N LEU A 56 5.08 -5.84 -1.08
CA LEU A 56 5.59 -4.71 -0.30
C LEU A 56 6.83 -5.10 0.50
N PRO A 57 7.88 -4.26 0.54
CA PRO A 57 8.91 -4.37 1.57
C PRO A 57 8.30 -4.24 2.97
N ILE A 58 8.90 -4.92 3.95
CA ILE A 58 8.42 -4.92 5.35
C ILE A 58 8.29 -3.50 5.90
N GLU A 59 9.26 -2.63 5.60
CA GLU A 59 9.22 -1.23 6.07
C GLU A 59 8.07 -0.43 5.47
N THR A 60 7.77 -0.60 4.17
CA THR A 60 6.59 0.02 3.54
C THR A 60 5.30 -0.48 4.18
N ALA A 61 5.19 -1.80 4.43
CA ALA A 61 4.02 -2.37 5.08
C ALA A 61 3.86 -1.89 6.55
N LYS A 62 4.96 -1.64 7.27
CA LYS A 62 4.92 -1.01 8.60
C LYS A 62 4.41 0.43 8.53
N GLN A 63 4.92 1.22 7.59
CA GLN A 63 4.51 2.62 7.38
C GLN A 63 3.03 2.75 7.05
N LEU A 64 2.48 1.79 6.31
CA LEU A 64 1.05 1.69 6.01
C LEU A 64 0.22 1.11 7.18
N GLY A 65 0.85 0.82 8.33
CA GLY A 65 0.15 0.32 9.51
C GLY A 65 -0.30 -1.14 9.42
N LEU A 66 0.07 -1.89 8.37
CA LEU A 66 -0.40 -3.27 8.15
C LEU A 66 0.07 -4.25 9.23
N HIS A 67 1.12 -3.89 9.96
CA HIS A 67 1.60 -4.67 11.12
C HIS A 67 0.61 -4.68 12.29
N THR A 68 -0.30 -3.70 12.37
CA THR A 68 -1.25 -3.55 13.48
C THR A 68 -2.50 -4.43 13.35
N VAL A 69 -2.78 -4.95 12.15
CA VAL A 69 -3.98 -5.78 11.88
C VAL A 69 -3.74 -7.28 12.11
N VAL A 70 -2.54 -7.68 12.51
CA VAL A 70 -2.17 -9.07 12.81
C VAL A 70 -1.53 -9.18 14.20
N SER A 71 -1.45 -10.39 14.76
CA SER A 71 -0.78 -10.58 16.05
C SER A 71 0.72 -10.28 15.95
N PRO A 72 1.37 -9.75 17.01
CA PRO A 72 2.80 -9.46 17.01
C PRO A 72 3.67 -10.67 16.65
N GLU A 73 3.30 -11.88 17.10
CA GLU A 73 4.08 -13.09 16.79
C GLU A 73 4.02 -13.45 15.31
N ARG A 74 2.86 -13.24 14.66
CA ARG A 74 2.73 -13.47 13.21
C ARG A 74 3.52 -12.44 12.41
N TRP A 75 3.52 -11.18 12.84
CA TRP A 75 4.30 -10.13 12.20
C TRP A 75 5.81 -10.35 12.35
N ALA A 76 6.27 -10.74 13.54
CA ALA A 76 7.68 -11.03 13.80
C ALA A 76 8.23 -12.11 12.86
N ARG A 77 7.46 -13.19 12.64
CA ARG A 77 7.82 -14.26 11.69
C ARG A 77 7.95 -13.81 10.25
N ALA A 78 7.28 -12.73 9.84
CA ALA A 78 7.42 -12.15 8.51
C ALA A 78 8.68 -11.26 8.39
N CYS A 79 9.14 -10.69 9.52
CA CYS A 79 10.36 -9.90 9.59
C CYS A 79 11.63 -10.75 9.66
N ASP A 80 11.52 -12.00 10.12
CA ASP A 80 12.64 -12.94 10.21
C ASP A 80 13.17 -13.28 8.81
N SER A 81 14.30 -12.65 8.45
CA SER A 81 14.99 -12.80 7.18
C SER A 81 15.77 -14.11 7.03
N LYS A 82 15.78 -14.97 8.05
CA LYS A 82 16.44 -16.29 8.04
C LYS A 82 15.57 -17.39 7.42
N LYS A 83 14.96 -17.11 6.28
CA LYS A 83 14.24 -18.10 5.48
C LYS A 83 14.93 -18.34 4.16
#